data_AF-A0A8C9EZ16-F1
#
_entry.id   AF-A0A8C9EZ16-F1
#
_cell.length_a   1.000
_cell.length_b   1.000
_cell.length_c   1.000
_cell.angle_alpha   90.00
_cell.angle_beta   90.00
_cell.angle_gamma   90.00
#
_symmetry.space_group_name_H-M   'P 1'
#
loop_
_entity.id
_entity.type
_entity.pdbx_description
1 polymer ?
#
loop_
_entity_poly.entity_id
_entity_poly.type
_entity_poly.pdbx_seq_one_letter_code
_entity_poly.pdbx_strand_id
1 'polypeptide(L)'
;MSTSLGYKSFSKEQQTMDNLEKQLICPICLEMFTKPVVILPCQHNLCRKCASDIFQASNPYLPTRGGTTVASGGRFRCPSCRHEVVLDRHGVYGLQRNLLVENIIDIYKQESTRPERKCDLPMCEEHEDERINIYCLNCEIPTCSLCKVFGAHKDCQVAPLTNVYQQQKSELSDGIAVLVGSNDRVQGIVTQLEETCKTVEECSRRQKEQLCEKFDYLYSVLEERKNEMTQIITRTQEEKLEHVRSLMKKYADHLEAVSKLVESGIQFMEEPEMAVFLQVQSL
;
A
#
# COMPACT_ATOMS: atom_id res chain seq x y z
N MET A 1 4.36 7.35 -51.96
CA MET A 1 5.67 6.73 -51.72
C MET A 1 6.13 7.16 -50.34
N SER A 2 6.46 6.17 -49.51
CA SER A 2 6.57 6.29 -48.06
C SER A 2 7.92 6.89 -47.66
N THR A 3 7.92 8.12 -47.14
CA THR A 3 9.08 8.73 -46.47
C THR A 3 9.02 8.42 -44.97
N SER A 4 9.19 7.15 -44.62
CA SER A 4 9.60 6.76 -43.27
C SER A 4 11.12 6.89 -43.18
N LEU A 5 11.62 8.12 -43.07
CA LEU A 5 13.03 8.43 -42.86
C LEU A 5 13.28 8.79 -41.39
N GLY A 6 14.19 8.05 -40.76
CA GLY A 6 14.99 8.51 -39.62
C GLY A 6 14.46 8.35 -38.19
N TYR A 7 13.15 8.48 -37.92
CA TYR A 7 12.70 8.61 -36.51
C TYR A 7 12.74 7.32 -35.66
N LYS A 8 12.70 6.13 -36.29
CA LYS A 8 12.69 4.85 -35.57
C LYS A 8 14.07 4.39 -35.09
N SER A 9 15.15 4.77 -35.78
CA SER A 9 16.52 4.36 -35.41
C SER A 9 17.04 5.16 -34.21
N PHE A 10 16.78 6.47 -34.19
CA PHE A 10 17.19 7.37 -33.09
C PHE A 10 16.50 7.01 -31.77
N SER A 11 15.21 6.66 -31.82
CA SER A 11 14.43 6.24 -30.66
C SER A 11 14.94 4.93 -30.04
N LYS A 12 15.47 4.02 -30.88
CA LYS A 12 15.98 2.72 -30.44
C LYS A 12 17.36 2.84 -29.80
N GLU A 13 18.22 3.70 -30.34
CA GLU A 13 19.53 4.03 -29.78
C GLU A 13 19.41 4.76 -28.44
N GLN A 14 18.48 5.72 -28.34
CA GLN A 14 18.19 6.40 -27.07
C GLN A 14 17.65 5.42 -26.01
N GLN A 15 16.71 4.54 -26.38
CA GLN A 15 16.20 3.50 -25.48
C GLN A 15 17.28 2.51 -25.03
N THR A 16 18.26 2.18 -25.87
CA THR A 16 19.38 1.32 -25.46
C THR A 16 20.31 2.01 -24.47
N MET A 17 20.56 3.32 -24.63
CA MET A 17 21.38 4.10 -23.71
C MET A 17 20.70 4.28 -22.35
N ASP A 18 19.39 4.55 -22.33
CA ASP A 18 18.60 4.68 -21.10
C ASP A 18 18.48 3.34 -20.35
N ASN A 19 18.42 2.22 -21.07
CA ASN A 19 18.43 0.88 -20.46
C ASN A 19 19.79 0.52 -19.87
N LEU A 20 20.90 0.95 -20.49
CA LEU A 20 22.24 0.76 -19.96
C LEU A 20 22.47 1.60 -18.69
N GLU A 21 21.99 2.84 -18.68
CA GLU A 21 22.10 3.73 -17.51
C GLU A 21 21.47 3.09 -16.25
N LYS A 22 20.27 2.49 -16.38
CA LYS A 22 19.60 1.80 -15.28
C LYS A 22 20.40 0.64 -14.70
N GLN A 23 21.24 -0.02 -15.50
CA GLN A 23 22.10 -1.13 -15.05
C GLN A 23 23.34 -0.64 -14.29
N LEU A 24 23.64 0.66 -14.32
CA LEU A 24 24.80 1.28 -13.65
C LEU A 24 24.43 2.01 -12.36
N ILE A 25 23.20 1.86 -11.88
CA ILE A 25 22.68 2.50 -10.67
C ILE A 25 22.83 1.57 -9.45
N CYS A 26 23.30 2.15 -8.36
CA CYS A 26 23.40 1.47 -7.08
C CYS A 26 22.02 1.33 -6.42
N PRO A 27 21.60 0.14 -5.97
CA PRO A 27 20.28 -0.10 -5.36
C PRO A 27 20.11 0.54 -3.96
N ILE A 28 21.11 1.28 -3.46
CA ILE A 28 21.12 1.86 -2.11
C ILE A 28 21.12 3.38 -2.16
N CYS A 29 22.10 3.99 -2.85
CA CYS A 29 22.11 5.43 -3.01
C CYS A 29 21.24 5.91 -4.19
N LEU A 30 20.75 4.99 -5.03
CA LEU A 30 19.93 5.28 -6.22
C LEU A 30 20.61 6.21 -7.24
N GLU A 31 21.93 6.38 -7.11
CA GLU A 31 22.80 7.10 -8.03
C GLU A 31 23.67 6.11 -8.82
N MET A 32 24.31 6.56 -9.90
CA MET A 32 25.33 5.78 -10.59
C MET A 32 26.39 5.29 -9.60
N PHE A 33 26.88 4.05 -9.77
CA PHE A 33 27.82 3.49 -8.81
C PHE A 33 29.06 4.39 -8.61
N THR A 34 29.34 4.70 -7.35
CA THR A 34 30.50 5.46 -6.95
C THR A 34 31.69 4.54 -6.73
N LYS A 35 32.82 4.86 -7.35
CA LYS A 35 34.06 4.10 -7.18
C LYS A 35 34.56 4.21 -5.75
N PRO A 36 35.04 3.11 -5.14
CA PRO A 36 35.15 1.76 -5.71
C PRO A 36 33.83 0.97 -5.65
N VAL A 37 33.53 0.23 -6.72
CA VAL A 37 32.35 -0.65 -6.81
C VAL A 37 32.73 -2.03 -6.30
N VAL A 38 32.03 -2.54 -5.28
CA VAL A 38 32.33 -3.84 -4.67
C VAL A 38 31.36 -4.92 -5.15
N ILE A 39 31.88 -6.12 -5.36
CA ILE A 39 31.13 -7.33 -5.72
C ILE A 39 30.88 -8.16 -4.45
N LEU A 40 29.62 -8.47 -4.19
CA LEU A 40 29.23 -9.40 -3.14
C LEU A 40 29.37 -10.85 -3.61
N PRO A 41 29.50 -11.85 -2.72
CA PRO A 41 29.54 -13.27 -3.09
C PRO A 41 28.34 -13.74 -3.94
N CYS A 42 27.19 -13.06 -3.81
CA CYS A 42 26.00 -13.26 -4.63
C CYS A 42 26.04 -12.55 -6.00
N GLN A 43 27.21 -12.06 -6.43
CA GLN A 43 27.47 -11.37 -7.71
C GLN A 43 26.75 -10.02 -7.90
N HIS A 44 26.17 -9.46 -6.85
CA HIS A 44 25.57 -8.13 -6.90
C HIS A 44 26.60 -7.05 -6.58
N ASN A 45 26.45 -5.89 -7.23
CA ASN A 45 27.35 -4.75 -7.11
C ASN A 45 26.77 -3.70 -6.16
N LEU A 46 27.63 -3.08 -5.36
CA LEU A 46 27.29 -1.94 -4.50
C LEU A 46 28.42 -0.91 -4.53
N CYS A 47 28.11 0.36 -4.23
CA CYS A 47 29.16 1.31 -3.85
C CYS A 47 29.82 0.82 -2.55
N ARG A 48 31.14 0.94 -2.41
CA ARG A 48 31.83 0.58 -1.16
C ARG A 48 31.26 1.32 0.05
N LYS A 49 30.89 2.60 -0.10
CA LYS A 49 30.23 3.39 0.95
C LYS A 49 28.91 2.73 1.38
N CYS A 50 28.01 2.47 0.43
CA CYS A 50 26.74 1.80 0.70
C CYS A 50 26.90 0.42 1.36
N ALA A 51 27.88 -0.38 0.92
CA ALA A 51 28.17 -1.66 1.57
C ALA A 51 28.67 -1.48 3.02
N SER A 52 29.47 -0.44 3.29
CA SER A 52 29.94 -0.08 4.63
C SER A 52 28.79 0.35 5.53
N ASP A 53 27.89 1.17 5.01
CA ASP A 53 26.75 1.70 5.76
C ASP A 53 25.78 0.58 6.16
N ILE A 54 25.49 -0.34 5.23
CA ILE A 54 24.66 -1.52 5.51
C ILE A 54 25.33 -2.40 6.56
N PHE A 55 26.63 -2.65 6.42
CA PHE A 55 27.38 -3.48 7.35
C PHE A 55 27.39 -2.89 8.77
N GLN A 56 27.53 -1.57 8.91
CA GLN A 56 27.47 -0.86 10.19
C GLN A 56 26.07 -0.92 10.79
N ALA A 57 25.04 -0.67 9.99
CA ALA A 57 23.65 -0.74 10.42
C ALA A 57 23.24 -2.14 10.89
N SER A 58 23.75 -3.20 10.25
CA SER A 58 23.47 -4.58 10.63
C SER A 58 24.30 -5.08 11.81
N ASN A 59 25.33 -4.35 12.23
CA ASN A 59 26.24 -4.74 13.32
C ASN A 59 26.53 -3.58 14.30
N PRO A 60 25.50 -3.04 14.99
CA PRO A 60 25.61 -1.82 15.80
C PRO A 60 26.48 -1.95 17.07
N TYR A 61 26.85 -3.17 17.46
CA TYR A 61 27.63 -3.44 18.69
C TYR A 61 29.12 -3.76 18.42
N LEU A 62 29.59 -3.76 17.16
CA LEU A 62 31.02 -3.96 16.87
C LEU A 62 31.78 -2.61 16.88
N PRO A 63 32.80 -2.43 17.74
CA PRO A 63 33.56 -1.17 17.80
C PRO A 63 34.46 -1.00 16.57
N THR A 64 34.42 0.18 15.95
CA THR A 64 35.15 0.54 14.72
C THR A 64 36.65 0.81 14.94
N ARG A 65 37.21 0.53 16.13
CA ARG A 65 38.60 0.88 16.45
C ARG A 65 39.31 -0.18 17.31
N GLY A 66 40.21 -0.93 16.66
CA GLY A 66 41.49 -1.36 17.24
C GLY A 66 41.49 -2.19 18.53
N GLY A 67 40.64 -3.21 18.66
CA GLY A 67 40.66 -4.14 19.78
C GLY A 67 41.08 -5.55 19.37
N THR A 68 42.18 -6.05 19.94
CA THR A 68 42.67 -7.43 19.80
C THR A 68 41.76 -8.42 20.53
N THR A 69 40.71 -8.91 19.87
CA THR A 69 40.02 -10.15 20.25
C THR A 69 39.56 -10.88 19.00
N VAL A 70 39.94 -12.15 18.89
CA VAL A 70 39.63 -13.06 17.78
C VAL A 70 38.16 -13.49 17.92
N ALA A 71 37.26 -13.06 17.04
CA ALA A 71 36.04 -13.79 16.68
C ALA A 71 35.18 -13.02 15.66
N SER A 72 34.93 -13.68 14.52
CA SER A 72 33.79 -13.50 13.63
C SER A 72 33.71 -12.17 12.86
N GLY A 73 34.18 -12.19 11.61
CA GLY A 73 33.85 -11.13 10.66
C GLY A 73 32.33 -10.98 10.54
N GLY A 74 31.86 -9.73 10.54
CA GLY A 74 30.43 -9.44 10.62
C GLY A 74 29.68 -9.94 9.39
N ARG A 75 28.35 -10.03 9.51
CA ARG A 75 27.46 -10.46 8.43
C ARG A 75 26.47 -9.36 8.09
N PHE A 76 26.06 -9.31 6.83
CA PHE A 76 24.93 -8.49 6.40
C PHE A 76 24.21 -9.16 5.23
N ARG A 77 23.00 -8.71 4.92
CA ARG A 77 22.18 -9.28 3.84
C ARG A 77 22.29 -8.40 2.60
N CYS A 78 22.51 -9.01 1.44
CA CYS A 78 22.52 -8.31 0.17
C CYS A 78 21.15 -7.62 -0.06
N PRO A 79 21.09 -6.31 -0.33
CA PRO A 79 19.83 -5.62 -0.57
C PRO A 79 19.07 -6.10 -1.82
N SER A 80 19.80 -6.56 -2.83
CA SER A 80 19.23 -6.98 -4.12
C SER A 80 18.62 -8.38 -4.08
N CYS A 81 19.25 -9.34 -3.39
CA CYS A 81 18.83 -10.75 -3.41
C CYS A 81 18.70 -11.40 -2.03
N ARG A 82 18.90 -10.64 -0.94
CA ARG A 82 18.83 -11.09 0.46
C ARG A 82 19.78 -12.23 0.84
N HIS A 83 20.73 -12.56 -0.01
CA HIS A 83 21.80 -13.51 0.29
C HIS A 83 22.62 -13.04 1.50
N GLU A 84 22.99 -13.96 2.39
CA GLU A 84 23.84 -13.64 3.54
C GLU A 84 25.29 -13.49 3.11
N VAL A 85 25.85 -12.31 3.34
CA VAL A 85 27.25 -12.01 3.08
C VAL A 85 27.99 -12.08 4.39
N VAL A 86 28.89 -13.06 4.53
CA VAL A 86 29.81 -13.19 5.66
C VAL A 86 31.13 -12.56 5.26
N LEU A 87 31.61 -11.60 6.04
CA LEU A 87 32.87 -10.92 5.79
C LEU A 87 34.01 -11.53 6.61
N ASP A 88 35.24 -11.32 6.15
CA ASP A 88 36.44 -11.74 6.87
C ASP A 88 36.89 -10.65 7.85
N ARG A 89 38.11 -10.80 8.38
CA ARG A 89 38.73 -9.81 9.28
C ARG A 89 38.90 -8.41 8.66
N HIS A 90 38.85 -8.29 7.34
CA HIS A 90 38.99 -7.01 6.62
C HIS A 90 37.63 -6.35 6.32
N GLY A 91 36.52 -6.99 6.69
CA GLY A 91 35.18 -6.42 6.55
C GLY A 91 34.85 -6.05 5.11
N VAL A 92 34.17 -4.91 4.92
CA VAL A 92 33.74 -4.43 3.59
C VAL A 92 34.92 -4.08 2.68
N TYR A 93 36.08 -3.76 3.24
CA TYR A 93 37.29 -3.46 2.47
C TYR A 93 37.93 -4.71 1.85
N GLY A 94 37.60 -5.91 2.35
CA GLY A 94 38.00 -7.18 1.77
C GLY A 94 37.20 -7.61 0.54
N LEU A 95 36.07 -6.93 0.26
CA LEU A 95 35.26 -7.24 -0.92
C LEU A 95 35.99 -6.83 -2.22
N GLN A 96 35.93 -7.73 -3.21
CA GLN A 96 36.57 -7.51 -4.50
C GLN A 96 35.91 -6.34 -5.25
N ARG A 97 36.73 -5.60 -6.00
CA ARG A 97 36.24 -4.50 -6.84
C ARG A 97 35.79 -5.02 -8.20
N ASN A 98 34.67 -4.49 -8.70
CA ASN A 98 34.24 -4.70 -10.08
C ASN A 98 34.85 -3.67 -11.01
N LEU A 99 36.10 -3.90 -11.42
CA LEU A 99 36.78 -2.99 -12.36
C LEU A 99 36.04 -2.87 -13.70
N LEU A 100 35.28 -3.89 -14.10
CA LEU A 100 34.51 -3.90 -15.34
C LEU A 100 33.36 -2.87 -15.27
N VAL A 101 32.59 -2.88 -14.19
CA VAL A 101 31.54 -1.87 -13.94
C VAL A 101 32.17 -0.49 -13.78
N GLU A 102 33.30 -0.38 -13.09
CA GLU A 102 34.03 0.88 -12.97
C GLU A 102 34.48 1.45 -14.32
N ASN A 103 34.92 0.59 -15.25
CA ASN A 103 35.36 0.99 -16.59
C ASN A 103 34.16 1.37 -17.49
N ILE A 104 33.05 0.64 -17.39
CA ILE A 104 31.82 0.96 -18.14
C ILE A 104 31.29 2.35 -17.74
N ILE A 105 31.34 2.68 -16.43
CA ILE A 105 30.95 3.99 -15.92
C ILE A 105 31.85 5.10 -16.47
N ASP A 106 33.16 4.85 -16.63
CA ASP A 106 34.07 5.84 -17.22
C ASP A 106 33.77 6.07 -18.71
N ILE A 107 33.53 5.00 -19.47
CA ILE A 107 33.18 5.10 -20.90
C ILE A 107 31.88 5.89 -21.06
N TYR A 108 30.85 5.55 -20.27
CA TYR A 108 29.58 6.26 -20.29
C TYR A 108 29.74 7.76 -19.95
N LYS A 109 30.51 8.08 -18.89
CA LYS A 109 30.78 9.48 -18.53
C LYS A 109 31.57 10.25 -19.59
N GLN A 110 32.50 9.59 -20.29
CA GLN A 110 33.27 10.19 -21.39
C GLN A 110 32.41 10.45 -22.63
N GLU A 111 31.47 9.56 -22.92
CA GLU A 111 30.54 9.69 -24.05
C GLU A 111 29.51 10.80 -23.82
N SER A 112 29.07 10.98 -22.57
CA SER A 112 28.17 12.08 -22.15
C SER A 112 28.85 13.45 -22.04
N THR A 113 30.18 13.53 -22.05
CA THR A 113 30.95 14.78 -21.90
C THR A 113 31.64 15.24 -23.18
N ARG A 114 31.39 14.59 -24.33
CA ARG A 114 31.83 15.12 -25.62
C ARG A 114 31.11 16.44 -25.92
N PRO A 115 31.83 17.54 -26.24
CA PRO A 115 31.21 18.75 -26.73
C PRO A 115 30.44 18.42 -28.00
N GLU A 116 29.28 19.06 -28.12
CA GLU A 116 28.22 18.84 -29.10
C GLU A 116 28.71 18.53 -30.52
N ARG A 117 27.99 17.62 -31.17
CA ARG A 117 28.14 17.25 -32.58
C ARG A 117 28.29 18.51 -33.44
N LYS A 118 29.23 18.50 -34.39
CA LYS A 118 29.26 19.47 -35.49
C LYS A 118 27.86 19.57 -36.09
N CYS A 119 27.41 20.81 -36.27
CA CYS A 119 26.09 21.17 -36.78
C CYS A 119 25.90 20.64 -38.21
N ASP A 120 25.18 19.52 -38.36
CA ASP A 120 24.56 19.12 -39.62
C ASP A 120 23.37 20.07 -39.87
N LEU A 121 23.67 21.31 -40.25
CA LEU A 121 22.63 22.23 -40.71
C LEU A 121 22.08 21.70 -42.03
N PRO A 122 20.75 21.59 -42.18
CA PRO A 122 20.16 21.06 -43.40
C PRO A 122 20.53 21.96 -44.58
N MET A 123 21.04 21.32 -45.64
CA MET A 123 21.40 21.98 -46.91
C MET A 123 20.17 22.01 -47.82
N CYS A 124 20.14 22.95 -48.75
CA CYS A 124 19.04 23.06 -49.71
C CYS A 124 19.08 21.91 -50.73
N GLU A 125 17.93 21.29 -51.00
CA GLU A 125 17.80 20.20 -51.97
C GLU A 125 18.11 20.63 -53.42
N GLU A 126 17.89 21.90 -53.76
CA GLU A 126 18.19 22.46 -55.09
C GLU A 126 19.59 23.10 -55.18
N HIS A 127 20.17 23.46 -54.02
CA HIS A 127 21.44 24.18 -53.93
C HIS A 127 22.32 23.51 -52.86
N GLU A 128 23.03 22.47 -53.27
CA GLU A 128 23.77 21.58 -52.36
C GLU A 128 24.86 22.29 -51.52
N ASP A 129 25.37 23.43 -52.01
CA ASP A 129 26.37 24.26 -51.32
C ASP A 129 25.77 25.32 -50.39
N GLU A 130 24.44 25.51 -50.40
CA GLU A 130 23.75 26.53 -49.61
C GLU A 130 23.04 25.95 -48.39
N ARG A 131 23.24 26.63 -47.25
CA ARG A 131 22.58 26.29 -45.99
C ARG A 131 21.17 26.86 -45.94
N ILE A 132 20.26 26.10 -45.33
CA ILE A 132 18.92 26.60 -45.00
C ILE A 132 19.03 27.52 -43.78
N ASN A 133 18.84 28.82 -43.99
CA ASN A 133 18.97 29.85 -42.96
C ASN A 133 17.85 30.91 -43.01
N ILE A 134 16.92 30.77 -43.95
CA ILE A 134 15.82 31.70 -44.18
C ILE A 134 14.50 30.93 -44.10
N TYR A 135 13.42 31.59 -43.69
CA TYR A 135 12.07 31.04 -43.69
C TYR A 135 11.19 31.85 -44.63
N CYS A 136 10.48 31.18 -45.54
CA CYS A 136 9.53 31.79 -46.44
C CYS A 136 8.17 31.91 -45.75
N LEU A 137 7.70 33.15 -45.53
CA LEU A 137 6.43 33.41 -44.84
C LEU A 137 5.21 33.11 -45.71
N ASN A 138 5.33 33.24 -47.03
CA ASN A 138 4.23 32.95 -47.96
C ASN A 138 4.04 31.45 -48.21
N CYS A 139 5.13 30.69 -48.18
CA CYS A 139 5.11 29.25 -48.45
C CYS A 139 5.22 28.40 -47.18
N GLU A 140 5.42 29.03 -46.01
CA GLU A 140 5.57 28.40 -44.70
C GLU A 140 6.64 27.29 -44.65
N ILE A 141 7.72 27.45 -45.41
CA ILE A 141 8.81 26.49 -45.49
C ILE A 141 10.18 27.14 -45.27
N PRO A 142 11.12 26.43 -44.63
CA PRO A 142 12.51 26.89 -44.53
C PRO A 142 13.21 26.75 -45.89
N THR A 143 14.02 27.74 -46.26
CA THR A 143 14.65 27.87 -47.58
C THR A 143 16.06 28.47 -47.48
N CYS A 144 16.80 28.53 -48.60
CA CYS A 144 18.15 29.10 -48.68
C CYS A 144 18.17 30.44 -49.42
N SER A 145 19.33 31.11 -49.38
CA SER A 145 19.52 32.43 -49.99
C SER A 145 19.39 32.40 -51.51
N LEU A 146 19.86 31.34 -52.18
CA LEU A 146 19.74 31.23 -53.64
C LEU A 146 18.30 31.00 -54.11
N CYS A 147 17.51 30.20 -53.39
CA CYS A 147 16.08 30.04 -53.65
C CYS A 147 15.30 31.36 -53.53
N LYS A 148 15.75 32.27 -52.65
CA LYS A 148 15.18 33.61 -52.50
C LYS A 148 15.65 34.60 -53.58
N VAL A 149 16.91 34.57 -54.00
CA VAL A 149 17.42 35.58 -54.94
C VAL A 149 17.13 35.21 -56.40
N PHE A 150 17.27 33.93 -56.75
CA PHE A 150 17.19 33.46 -58.14
C PHE A 150 16.19 32.30 -58.35
N GLY A 151 15.75 31.64 -57.27
CA GLY A 151 14.87 30.48 -57.36
C GLY A 151 13.38 30.78 -57.17
N ALA A 152 12.63 29.75 -56.78
CA ALA A 152 11.16 29.75 -56.71
C ALA A 152 10.57 30.75 -55.70
N HIS A 153 11.34 31.26 -54.74
CA HIS A 153 10.88 32.18 -53.70
C HIS A 153 11.25 33.65 -53.95
N LYS A 154 11.59 34.01 -55.19
CA LYS A 154 12.00 35.37 -55.59
C LYS A 154 11.06 36.46 -55.11
N ASP A 155 9.76 36.29 -55.33
CA ASP A 155 8.74 37.28 -55.00
C ASP A 155 8.09 37.05 -53.62
N CYS A 156 8.54 36.04 -52.86
CA CYS A 156 8.00 35.72 -51.53
C CYS A 156 8.64 36.57 -50.42
N GLN A 157 7.87 36.95 -49.41
CA GLN A 157 8.40 37.52 -48.18
C GLN A 157 9.13 36.45 -47.37
N VAL A 158 10.30 36.82 -46.87
CA VAL A 158 11.15 35.93 -46.08
C VAL A 158 11.60 36.61 -44.79
N ALA A 159 11.90 35.80 -43.79
CA ALA A 159 12.48 36.22 -42.52
C ALA A 159 13.66 35.31 -42.14
N PRO A 160 14.60 35.77 -41.29
CA PRO A 160 15.64 34.91 -40.75
C PRO A 160 15.01 33.70 -40.03
N LEU A 161 15.48 32.49 -40.36
CA LEU A 161 14.95 31.25 -39.80
C LEU A 161 15.02 31.25 -38.26
N THR A 162 16.07 31.84 -37.70
CA THR A 162 16.25 31.98 -36.24
C THR A 162 15.12 32.76 -35.58
N ASN A 163 14.61 33.80 -36.24
CA ASN A 163 13.57 34.67 -35.66
C ASN A 163 12.22 33.95 -35.66
N VAL A 164 11.87 33.32 -36.79
CA VAL A 164 10.62 32.54 -36.90
C VAL A 164 10.67 31.34 -35.96
N TYR A 165 11.80 30.65 -35.86
CA TYR A 165 11.99 29.55 -34.91
C TYR A 165 11.79 30.01 -33.46
N GLN A 166 12.45 31.10 -33.05
CA GLN A 166 12.33 31.64 -31.69
C GLN A 166 10.89 32.03 -31.38
N GLN A 167 10.21 32.70 -32.32
CA GLN A 167 8.83 33.12 -32.15
C GLN A 167 7.88 31.91 -32.02
N GLN A 168 7.89 30.99 -32.99
CA GLN A 168 7.03 29.80 -32.96
C GLN A 168 7.30 28.93 -31.73
N LYS A 169 8.58 28.81 -31.33
CA LYS A 169 8.95 28.09 -30.10
C LYS A 169 8.40 28.78 -28.85
N SER A 170 8.45 30.11 -28.78
CA SER A 170 7.87 30.87 -27.68
C SER A 170 6.35 30.69 -27.62
N GLU A 171 5.65 30.88 -28.74
CA GLU A 171 4.19 30.73 -28.82
C GLU A 171 3.75 29.32 -28.42
N LEU A 172 4.47 28.29 -28.90
CA LEU A 172 4.21 26.91 -28.51
C LEU A 172 4.49 26.67 -27.03
N SER A 173 5.59 27.22 -26.50
CA SER A 173 5.92 27.12 -25.08
C SER A 173 4.85 27.77 -24.19
N ASP A 174 4.36 28.95 -24.58
CA ASP A 174 3.28 29.66 -23.88
C ASP A 174 1.98 28.86 -23.93
N GLY A 175 1.64 28.29 -25.10
CA GLY A 175 0.48 27.40 -25.26
C GLY A 175 0.57 26.15 -24.39
N ILE A 176 1.74 25.50 -24.33
CA ILE A 176 2.00 24.36 -23.44
C ILE A 176 1.84 24.77 -21.98
N ALA A 177 2.37 25.93 -21.57
CA ALA A 177 2.23 26.41 -20.20
C ALA A 177 0.77 26.62 -19.78
N VAL A 178 -0.06 27.16 -20.67
CA VAL A 178 -1.51 27.30 -20.44
C VAL A 178 -2.18 25.93 -20.30
N LEU A 179 -1.85 24.96 -21.15
CA LEU A 179 -2.41 23.61 -21.10
C LEU A 179 -2.01 22.88 -19.82
N VAL A 180 -0.75 22.99 -19.39
CA VAL A 180 -0.27 22.43 -18.12
C VAL A 180 -1.07 23.03 -16.95
N GLY A 181 -1.21 24.36 -16.89
CA GLY A 181 -2.00 25.00 -15.84
C GLY A 181 -3.50 24.65 -15.88
N SER A 182 -4.05 24.36 -17.07
CA SER A 182 -5.41 23.85 -17.19
C SER A 182 -5.54 22.42 -16.67
N ASN A 183 -4.58 21.55 -16.99
CA ASN A 183 -4.54 20.18 -16.48
C ASN A 183 -4.39 20.14 -14.95
N ASP A 184 -3.54 20.99 -14.37
CA ASP A 184 -3.39 21.10 -12.92
C ASP A 184 -4.71 21.50 -12.23
N ARG A 185 -5.47 22.42 -12.84
CA ARG A 185 -6.81 22.81 -12.35
C ARG A 185 -7.80 21.65 -12.41
N VAL A 186 -7.85 20.94 -13.53
CA VAL A 186 -8.73 19.76 -13.69
C VAL A 186 -8.35 18.69 -12.68
N GLN A 187 -7.06 18.43 -12.49
CA GLN A 187 -6.57 17.48 -11.49
C GLN A 187 -7.00 17.87 -10.07
N GLY A 188 -6.92 19.16 -9.73
CA GLY A 188 -7.42 19.68 -8.45
C GLY A 188 -8.92 19.42 -8.25
N ILE A 189 -9.73 19.64 -9.28
CA ILE A 189 -11.18 19.33 -9.24
C ILE A 189 -11.42 17.84 -9.05
N VAL A 190 -10.69 16.98 -9.76
CA VAL A 190 -10.80 15.52 -9.62
C VAL A 190 -10.50 15.09 -8.19
N THR A 191 -9.41 15.58 -7.60
CA THR A 191 -9.06 15.27 -6.20
C THR A 191 -10.14 15.75 -5.22
N GLN A 192 -10.71 16.93 -5.43
CA GLN A 192 -11.81 17.43 -4.59
C GLN A 192 -13.08 16.58 -4.71
N LEU A 193 -13.41 16.10 -5.92
CA LEU A 193 -14.54 15.20 -6.13
C LEU A 193 -14.31 13.85 -5.46
N GLU A 194 -13.10 13.29 -5.55
CA GLU A 194 -12.73 12.04 -4.87
C GLU A 194 -12.85 12.17 -3.34
N GLU A 195 -12.40 13.29 -2.77
CA GLU A 195 -12.55 13.57 -1.34
C GLU A 195 -14.03 13.69 -0.95
N THR A 196 -14.82 14.40 -1.75
CA THR A 196 -16.27 14.53 -1.53
C THR A 196 -16.95 13.16 -1.54
N CYS A 197 -16.65 12.29 -2.50
CA CYS A 197 -17.18 10.92 -2.53
C CYS A 197 -16.84 10.14 -1.25
N LYS A 198 -15.58 10.20 -0.80
CA LYS A 198 -15.16 9.54 0.46
C LYS A 198 -15.95 10.05 1.66
N THR A 199 -16.13 11.37 1.78
CA THR A 199 -16.89 11.96 2.90
C THR A 199 -18.36 11.52 2.90
N VAL A 200 -18.99 11.41 1.72
CA VAL A 200 -20.37 10.94 1.58
C VAL A 200 -20.50 9.47 1.98
N GLU A 201 -19.58 8.62 1.53
CA GLU A 201 -19.53 7.20 1.90
C GLU A 201 -19.37 7.02 3.41
N GLU A 202 -18.45 7.77 4.01
CA GLU A 202 -18.21 7.72 5.46
C GLU A 202 -19.42 8.23 6.26
N CYS A 203 -20.05 9.31 5.82
CA CYS A 203 -21.27 9.84 6.45
C CYS A 203 -22.41 8.81 6.40
N SER A 204 -22.64 8.19 5.24
CA SER A 204 -23.64 7.14 5.05
C SER A 204 -23.36 5.92 5.94
N ARG A 205 -22.10 5.47 6.01
CA ARG A 205 -21.69 4.38 6.91
C ARG A 205 -21.98 4.71 8.36
N ARG A 206 -21.56 5.90 8.82
CA ARG A 206 -21.78 6.37 10.19
C ARG A 206 -23.27 6.49 10.53
N GLN A 207 -24.10 6.99 9.61
CA GLN A 207 -25.55 7.06 9.82
C GLN A 207 -26.18 5.67 9.95
N LYS A 208 -25.75 4.70 9.14
CA LYS A 208 -26.20 3.30 9.25
C LYS A 208 -25.79 2.70 10.59
N GLU A 209 -24.55 2.90 11.02
CA GLU A 209 -24.05 2.44 12.33
C GLU A 209 -24.88 3.02 13.48
N GLN A 210 -25.11 4.33 13.47
CA GLN A 210 -25.96 4.98 14.47
C GLN A 210 -27.38 4.44 14.48
N LEU A 211 -27.96 4.14 13.31
CA LEU A 211 -29.28 3.55 13.23
C LEU A 211 -29.29 2.16 13.87
N CYS A 212 -28.32 1.31 13.53
CA CYS A 212 -28.18 -0.03 14.13
C CYS A 212 -28.06 0.06 15.65
N GLU A 213 -27.19 0.93 16.17
CA GLU A 213 -27.02 1.12 17.63
C GLU A 213 -28.33 1.52 18.33
N LYS A 214 -29.15 2.38 17.70
CA LYS A 214 -30.45 2.76 18.26
C LYS A 214 -31.42 1.58 18.30
N PHE A 215 -31.44 0.74 17.27
CA PHE A 215 -32.26 -0.47 17.25
C PHE A 215 -31.77 -1.52 18.23
N ASP A 216 -30.46 -1.73 18.35
CA ASP A 216 -29.85 -2.64 19.32
C ASP A 216 -30.18 -2.23 20.75
N TYR A 217 -30.15 -0.93 21.04
CA TYR A 217 -30.63 -0.40 22.31
C TYR A 217 -32.10 -0.74 22.55
N LEU A 218 -32.98 -0.53 21.58
CA LEU A 218 -34.40 -0.90 21.72
C LEU A 218 -34.58 -2.41 21.93
N TYR A 219 -33.84 -3.25 21.23
CA TYR A 219 -33.86 -4.70 21.44
C TYR A 219 -33.44 -5.08 22.85
N SER A 220 -32.39 -4.45 23.39
CA SER A 220 -31.95 -4.71 24.77
C SER A 220 -33.03 -4.38 25.80
N VAL A 221 -33.72 -3.24 25.66
CA VAL A 221 -34.82 -2.84 26.54
C VAL A 221 -36.00 -3.81 26.43
N LEU A 222 -36.35 -4.23 25.21
CA LEU A 222 -37.43 -5.21 25.00
C LEU A 222 -37.10 -6.57 25.62
N GLU A 223 -35.86 -7.04 25.46
CA GLU A 223 -35.42 -8.31 26.04
C GLU A 223 -35.37 -8.24 27.58
N GLU A 224 -34.91 -7.12 28.16
CA GLU A 224 -34.95 -6.89 29.60
C GLU A 224 -36.39 -6.97 30.13
N ARG A 225 -37.34 -6.26 29.50
CA ARG A 225 -38.77 -6.30 29.89
C ARG A 225 -39.40 -7.67 29.76
N LYS A 226 -39.06 -8.41 28.70
CA LYS A 226 -39.50 -9.79 28.51
C LYS A 226 -38.98 -10.69 29.63
N ASN A 227 -37.71 -10.54 30.01
CA ASN A 227 -37.12 -11.31 31.10
C ASN A 227 -37.75 -10.99 32.45
N GLU A 228 -37.98 -9.72 32.75
CA GLU A 228 -38.71 -9.28 33.97
C GLU A 228 -40.09 -9.93 34.05
N MET A 229 -40.89 -9.85 32.97
CA MET A 229 -42.23 -10.43 32.94
C MET A 229 -42.20 -11.96 33.10
N THR A 230 -41.24 -12.61 32.44
CA THR A 230 -41.05 -14.06 32.56
C THR A 230 -40.71 -14.46 33.98
N GLN A 231 -39.83 -13.71 34.66
CA GLN A 231 -39.49 -13.94 36.06
C GLN A 231 -40.71 -13.79 36.98
N ILE A 232 -41.57 -12.79 36.76
CA ILE A 232 -42.80 -12.61 37.52
C ILE A 232 -43.73 -13.82 37.36
N ILE A 233 -43.89 -14.33 36.14
CA ILE A 233 -44.69 -15.52 35.85
C ILE A 233 -44.12 -16.73 36.58
N THR A 234 -42.81 -16.98 36.45
CA THR A 234 -42.13 -18.11 37.11
C THR A 234 -42.30 -18.05 38.63
N ARG A 235 -42.09 -16.88 39.25
CA ARG A 235 -42.26 -16.71 40.70
C ARG A 235 -43.71 -16.99 41.13
N THR A 236 -44.68 -16.45 40.40
CA THR A 236 -46.11 -16.67 40.69
C THR A 236 -46.48 -18.15 40.54
N GLN A 237 -45.90 -18.84 39.55
CA GLN A 237 -46.10 -20.27 39.36
C GLN A 237 -45.50 -21.07 40.51
N GLU A 238 -44.27 -20.76 40.94
CA GLU A 238 -43.61 -21.40 42.07
C GLU A 238 -44.40 -21.23 43.37
N GLU A 239 -44.82 -20.01 43.69
CA GLU A 239 -45.66 -19.70 44.86
C GLU A 239 -46.97 -20.52 44.86
N LYS A 240 -47.66 -20.59 43.71
CA LYS A 240 -48.90 -21.38 43.56
C LYS A 240 -48.65 -22.87 43.70
N LEU A 241 -47.58 -23.40 43.08
CA LEU A 241 -47.22 -24.80 43.18
C LEU A 241 -46.83 -25.18 44.62
N GLU A 242 -46.11 -24.32 45.32
CA GLU A 242 -45.75 -24.52 46.71
C GLU A 242 -46.99 -24.54 47.62
N HIS A 243 -47.95 -23.64 47.38
CA HIS A 243 -49.23 -23.67 48.08
C HIS A 243 -49.98 -24.99 47.88
N VAL A 244 -50.10 -25.46 46.63
CA VAL A 244 -50.75 -26.74 46.31
C VAL A 244 -50.01 -27.91 46.94
N ARG A 245 -48.68 -27.95 46.88
CA ARG A 245 -47.87 -28.99 47.55
C ARG A 245 -48.10 -29.00 49.06
N SER A 246 -48.21 -27.83 49.69
CA SER A 246 -48.48 -27.72 51.13
C SER A 246 -49.85 -28.30 51.50
N LEU A 247 -50.87 -28.05 50.67
CA LEU A 247 -52.21 -28.63 50.82
C LEU A 247 -52.16 -30.15 50.66
N MET A 248 -51.51 -30.65 49.61
CA MET A 248 -51.34 -32.09 49.39
C MET A 248 -50.69 -32.76 50.61
N LYS A 249 -49.65 -32.15 51.19
CA LYS A 249 -49.01 -32.67 52.40
C LYS A 249 -49.97 -32.71 53.58
N LYS A 250 -50.71 -31.64 53.86
CA LYS A 250 -51.71 -31.61 54.95
C LYS A 250 -52.77 -32.70 54.79
N TYR A 251 -53.28 -32.91 53.57
CA TYR A 251 -54.26 -33.96 53.31
C TYR A 251 -53.66 -35.36 53.41
N ALA A 252 -52.39 -35.55 53.01
CA ALA A 252 -51.68 -36.82 53.19
C ALA A 252 -51.47 -37.13 54.67
N ASP A 253 -51.01 -36.16 55.46
CA ASP A 253 -50.83 -36.28 56.91
C ASP A 253 -52.17 -36.61 57.61
N HIS A 254 -53.26 -35.94 57.18
CA HIS A 254 -54.61 -36.22 57.68
C HIS A 254 -55.09 -37.63 57.32
N LEU A 255 -54.84 -38.08 56.08
CA LEU A 255 -55.18 -39.44 55.64
C LEU A 255 -54.43 -40.47 56.50
N GLU A 256 -53.13 -40.28 56.73
CA GLU A 256 -52.32 -41.17 57.56
C GLU A 256 -52.83 -41.22 59.01
N ALA A 257 -53.21 -40.07 59.58
CA ALA A 257 -53.79 -40.01 60.92
C ALA A 257 -55.13 -40.78 61.02
N VAL A 258 -56.01 -40.61 60.02
CA VAL A 258 -57.28 -41.35 59.95
C VAL A 258 -57.01 -42.85 59.75
N SER A 259 -56.09 -43.23 58.87
CA SER A 259 -55.69 -44.64 58.67
C SER A 259 -55.21 -45.27 59.98
N LYS A 260 -54.34 -44.60 60.74
CA LYS A 260 -53.89 -45.07 62.06
C LYS A 260 -55.03 -45.21 63.07
N LEU A 261 -55.98 -44.26 63.06
CA LEU A 261 -57.16 -44.31 63.94
C LEU A 261 -58.05 -45.51 63.58
N VAL A 262 -58.24 -45.78 62.29
CA VAL A 262 -58.98 -46.95 61.80
C VAL A 262 -58.27 -48.24 62.18
N GLU A 263 -56.96 -48.35 61.97
CA GLU A 263 -56.16 -49.51 62.39
C GLU A 263 -56.25 -49.76 63.90
N SER A 264 -56.13 -48.69 64.71
CA SER A 264 -56.29 -48.77 66.17
C SER A 264 -57.70 -49.21 66.56
N GLY A 265 -58.73 -48.72 65.86
CA GLY A 265 -60.11 -49.12 66.07
C GLY A 265 -60.36 -50.59 65.71
N ILE A 266 -59.75 -51.10 64.63
CA ILE A 266 -59.82 -52.52 64.26
C ILE A 266 -59.11 -53.37 65.32
N GLN A 267 -57.90 -53.00 65.73
CA GLN A 267 -57.16 -53.71 66.76
C GLN A 267 -57.93 -53.77 68.09
N PHE A 268 -58.58 -52.68 68.46
CA PHE A 268 -59.44 -52.62 69.64
C PHE A 268 -60.67 -53.53 69.52
N MET A 269 -61.27 -53.64 68.32
CA MET A 269 -62.38 -54.58 68.06
C MET A 269 -61.97 -56.06 68.17
N GLU A 270 -60.68 -56.36 68.06
CA GLU A 270 -60.11 -57.70 68.24
C GLU A 270 -59.78 -58.02 69.72
N GLU A 271 -59.98 -57.09 70.66
CA GLU A 271 -59.65 -57.26 72.09
C GLU A 271 -60.58 -58.30 72.77
N PRO A 272 -60.05 -59.43 73.27
CA PRO A 272 -60.86 -60.50 73.84
C PRO A 272 -61.33 -60.23 75.28
N GLU A 273 -60.69 -59.31 76.02
CA GLU A 273 -61.00 -59.05 77.43
C GLU A 273 -62.03 -57.91 77.60
N MET A 274 -63.28 -58.28 77.94
CA MET A 274 -64.42 -57.33 77.99
C MET A 274 -64.22 -56.13 78.94
N ALA A 275 -63.46 -56.30 80.02
CA ALA A 275 -63.19 -55.22 80.97
C ALA A 275 -62.22 -54.16 80.39
N VAL A 276 -61.19 -54.61 79.66
CA VAL A 276 -60.21 -53.76 78.98
C VAL A 276 -60.86 -53.02 77.82
N PHE A 277 -61.72 -53.71 77.05
CA PHE A 277 -62.53 -53.12 76.00
C PHE A 277 -63.39 -51.95 76.55
N LEU A 278 -64.17 -52.17 77.60
CA LEU A 278 -65.06 -51.13 78.13
C LEU A 278 -64.34 -49.96 78.84
N GLN A 279 -63.12 -50.15 79.35
CA GLN A 279 -62.34 -49.09 80.01
C GLN A 279 -61.85 -48.03 79.02
N VAL A 280 -61.41 -48.45 77.83
CA VAL A 280 -60.83 -47.56 76.81
C VAL A 280 -61.90 -46.71 76.12
N GLN A 281 -63.17 -47.15 76.12
CA GLN A 281 -64.29 -46.42 75.50
C GLN A 281 -64.70 -45.13 76.24
N SER A 282 -64.12 -44.87 77.42
CA SER A 282 -64.49 -43.76 78.32
C SER A 282 -63.53 -42.56 78.34
N LEU A 283 -62.51 -42.58 77.47
CA LEU A 283 -61.52 -41.51 77.24
C LEU A 283 -61.70 -40.89 75.85
#